data_AF-A0A7X8KUJ3-F1
#
_entry.id   AF-A0A7X8KUJ3-F1
#
_cell.length_a   1.000
_cell.length_b   1.000
_cell.length_c   1.000
_cell.angle_alpha   90.00
_cell.angle_beta   90.00
_cell.angle_gamma   90.00
#
_symmetry.space_group_name_H-M   'P 1'
#
loop_
_entity.id
_entity.type
_entity.pdbx_description
1 polymer ?
#
loop_
_entity_poly.entity_id
_entity_poly.type
_entity_poly.pdbx_seq_one_letter_code
_entity_poly.pdbx_strand_id
1 'polypeptide(L)'
;MDYLFRLVPVYTQAIMSFCLVPLERAYALQNKIKKIMWHNLFEKNYAPFIKNENLLVPSEYLASYIASAHFGVVQEWLENGCRETPEEMAKILSNLTIRGPLTAAGIR
;
A
#
# COMPACT_ATOMS: atom_id res chain seq x y z
N MET A 1 -1.64 10.83 -15.08
CA MET A 1 -1.92 11.69 -13.90
C MET A 1 -3.15 11.21 -13.12
N ASP A 2 -4.16 10.60 -13.75
CA ASP A 2 -5.43 10.22 -13.08
C ASP A 2 -5.42 8.99 -12.15
N TYR A 3 -4.44 8.10 -12.23
CA TYR A 3 -4.43 6.88 -11.40
C TYR A 3 -4.10 7.14 -9.92
N LEU A 4 -3.28 8.17 -9.65
CA LEU A 4 -2.91 8.58 -8.29
C LEU A 4 -4.13 9.05 -7.49
N PHE A 5 -5.02 9.85 -8.10
CA PHE A 5 -6.21 10.38 -7.43
C PHE A 5 -7.26 9.31 -7.11
N ARG A 6 -7.31 8.20 -7.85
CA ARG A 6 -8.25 7.10 -7.58
C ARG A 6 -7.80 6.15 -6.47
N LEU A 7 -6.48 6.03 -6.27
CA LEU A 7 -5.92 5.16 -5.23
C LEU A 7 -5.72 5.88 -3.90
N VAL A 8 -5.52 7.20 -3.90
CA VAL A 8 -5.38 8.00 -2.67
C VAL A 8 -6.52 7.69 -1.69
N PRO A 9 -7.83 7.74 -2.05
CA PRO A 9 -8.92 7.45 -1.11
C PRO A 9 -8.92 6.02 -0.55
N VAL A 10 -8.48 5.04 -1.35
CA VAL A 10 -8.36 3.62 -0.94
C VAL A 10 -7.24 3.49 0.10
N TYR A 11 -6.12 4.18 -0.12
CA TYR A 11 -5.04 4.26 0.84
C TYR A 11 -5.42 5.08 2.07
N THR A 12 -6.12 6.20 1.94
CA THR A 12 -6.56 7.01 3.09
C THR A 12 -7.50 6.21 3.99
N GLN A 13 -8.46 5.45 3.44
CA GLN A 13 -9.31 4.57 4.26
C GLN A 13 -8.52 3.46 4.96
N ALA A 14 -7.58 2.83 4.26
CA ALA A 14 -6.75 1.79 4.84
C ALA A 14 -5.86 2.36 5.96
N ILE A 15 -5.15 3.46 5.69
CA ILE A 15 -4.25 4.17 6.62
C ILE A 15 -5.02 4.69 7.84
N MET A 16 -6.19 5.30 7.66
CA MET A 16 -7.03 5.75 8.78
C MET A 16 -7.54 4.58 9.63
N SER A 17 -7.79 3.43 9.02
CA SER A 17 -8.11 2.19 9.75
C SER A 17 -6.92 1.64 10.54
N PHE A 18 -5.69 2.04 10.21
CA PHE A 18 -4.45 1.64 10.88
C PHE A 18 -4.05 2.59 12.02
N CYS A 19 -4.27 3.89 11.88
CA CYS A 19 -4.02 4.87 12.95
C CYS A 19 -4.86 4.59 14.23
N LEU A 20 -5.94 3.83 14.12
CA LEU A 20 -6.83 3.48 15.23
C LEU A 20 -6.48 2.14 15.92
N VAL A 21 -5.45 1.43 15.48
CA VAL A 21 -5.07 0.11 16.04
C VAL A 21 -3.76 0.23 16.84
N PRO A 22 -3.73 -0.16 18.13
CA PRO A 22 -2.50 -0.13 18.93
C PRO A 22 -1.37 -1.00 18.33
N LEU A 23 -0.15 -0.48 18.37
CA LEU A 23 1.09 -1.05 17.81
C LEU A 23 1.44 -2.46 18.33
N GLU A 24 0.87 -2.87 19.48
CA GLU A 24 1.30 -4.05 20.26
C GLU A 24 1.01 -5.43 19.62
N ARG A 25 0.43 -5.49 18.41
CA ARG A 25 0.23 -6.77 17.69
C ARG A 25 0.64 -6.67 16.22
N ALA A 26 1.94 -6.44 15.98
CA ALA A 26 2.54 -6.36 14.64
C ALA A 26 2.13 -7.49 13.68
N TYR A 27 2.01 -8.73 14.16
CA TYR A 27 1.60 -9.88 13.33
C TYR A 27 0.11 -9.85 12.94
N ALA A 28 -0.77 -9.42 13.86
CA ALA A 28 -2.19 -9.26 13.55
C ALA A 28 -2.42 -8.08 12.59
N LEU A 29 -1.61 -7.02 12.73
CA LEU A 29 -1.60 -5.86 11.85
C LEU A 29 -1.15 -6.23 10.43
N GLN A 30 -0.08 -7.01 10.28
CA GLN A 30 0.42 -7.47 8.99
C GLN A 30 -0.61 -8.33 8.25
N ASN A 31 -1.25 -9.27 8.95
CA ASN A 31 -2.30 -10.10 8.35
C ASN A 31 -3.54 -9.30 7.95
N LYS A 32 -3.88 -8.25 8.73
CA LYS A 32 -4.97 -7.33 8.38
C LYS A 32 -4.62 -6.49 7.14
N ILE A 33 -3.39 -5.99 7.05
CA ILE A 33 -2.86 -5.29 5.86
C ILE A 33 -2.93 -6.17 4.63
N LYS A 34 -2.44 -7.41 4.71
CA LYS A 34 -2.48 -8.37 3.60
C LYS A 34 -3.91 -8.63 3.11
N LYS A 35 -4.87 -8.82 4.03
CA LYS A 35 -6.28 -9.02 3.69
C LYS A 35 -6.91 -7.81 3.02
N ILE A 36 -6.69 -6.60 3.56
CA ILE A 36 -7.22 -5.36 2.99
C ILE A 36 -6.63 -5.11 1.60
N MET A 37 -5.33 -5.31 1.41
CA MET A 37 -4.67 -5.16 0.13
C MET A 37 -5.18 -6.16 -0.91
N TRP A 38 -5.32 -7.44 -0.55
CA TRP A 38 -5.90 -8.45 -1.43
C TRP A 38 -7.31 -8.08 -1.87
N HIS A 39 -8.17 -7.75 -0.90
CA HIS A 39 -9.56 -7.36 -1.14
C HIS A 39 -9.66 -6.13 -2.07
N ASN A 40 -8.82 -5.11 -1.84
CA ASN A 40 -8.87 -3.87 -2.60
C ASN A 40 -8.28 -4.01 -4.01
N LEU A 41 -7.16 -4.73 -4.16
CA LEU A 41 -6.48 -4.88 -5.45
C LEU A 41 -7.21 -5.87 -6.37
N PHE A 42 -7.64 -7.02 -5.85
CA PHE A 42 -8.10 -8.14 -6.67
C PHE A 42 -9.60 -8.40 -6.60
N GLU A 43 -10.25 -8.22 -5.44
CA GLU A 43 -11.69 -8.48 -5.32
C GLU A 43 -12.55 -7.27 -5.72
N LYS A 44 -12.16 -6.07 -5.28
CA LYS A 44 -12.86 -4.82 -5.63
C LYS A 44 -12.36 -4.14 -6.89
N ASN A 45 -11.28 -4.65 -7.48
CA ASN A 45 -10.64 -4.13 -8.70
C ASN A 45 -10.38 -2.61 -8.65
N TYR A 46 -9.95 -2.09 -7.49
CA TYR A 46 -9.61 -0.68 -7.35
C TYR A 46 -8.32 -0.30 -8.10
N ALA A 47 -7.58 -1.29 -8.58
CA ALA A 47 -6.47 -1.14 -9.50
C ALA A 47 -6.81 -1.73 -10.89
N PRO A 48 -7.76 -1.15 -11.65
CA PRO A 48 -8.22 -1.70 -12.93
C PRO A 48 -7.13 -1.73 -14.02
N PHE A 49 -5.99 -1.10 -13.75
CA PHE A 49 -4.79 -1.13 -14.59
C PHE A 49 -3.93 -2.39 -14.35
N ILE A 50 -4.11 -3.10 -13.23
CA ILE A 50 -3.47 -4.39 -12.97
C ILE A 50 -4.37 -5.47 -13.57
N LYS A 51 -4.06 -5.86 -14.81
CA LYS A 51 -4.76 -6.97 -15.47
C LYS A 51 -4.00 -8.26 -15.22
N ASN A 52 -4.69 -9.28 -14.71
CA ASN A 52 -4.10 -10.60 -14.42
C ASN A 52 -3.37 -11.19 -15.65
N GLU A 53 -3.92 -11.00 -16.85
CA GLU A 53 -3.34 -11.47 -18.12
C GLU A 53 -1.98 -10.84 -18.48
N ASN A 54 -1.65 -9.68 -17.90
CA ASN A 54 -0.42 -8.93 -18.17
C ASN A 54 0.63 -9.06 -17.06
N LEU A 55 0.36 -9.87 -16.03
CA LEU A 55 1.27 -10.02 -14.92
C LEU A 55 2.53 -10.79 -15.33
N LEU A 56 3.69 -10.25 -15.01
CA LEU A 56 5.00 -10.91 -15.23
C LEU A 56 5.35 -11.90 -14.11
N VAL A 57 4.56 -11.93 -13.04
CA VAL A 57 4.72 -12.80 -11.87
C VAL A 57 3.35 -13.28 -11.40
N PRO A 58 3.25 -14.42 -10.68
CA PRO A 58 2.00 -14.85 -10.08
C PRO A 58 1.37 -13.76 -9.18
N SER A 59 0.05 -13.61 -9.27
CA SER A 59 -0.69 -12.53 -8.61
C SER A 59 -0.56 -12.59 -7.08
N GLU A 60 -0.45 -13.79 -6.50
CA GLU A 60 -0.28 -14.02 -5.08
C GLU A 60 1.07 -13.51 -4.56
N TYR A 61 2.13 -13.66 -5.36
CA TYR A 61 3.44 -13.13 -5.03
C TYR A 61 3.47 -11.61 -5.17
N LEU A 62 2.87 -11.05 -6.21
CA LEU A 62 2.75 -9.59 -6.37
C LEU A 62 1.96 -8.97 -5.21
N ALA A 63 0.81 -9.55 -4.86
CA ALA A 63 -0.01 -9.12 -3.74
C ALA A 63 0.75 -9.15 -2.43
N SER A 64 1.48 -10.25 -2.17
CA SER A 64 2.26 -10.43 -0.95
C SER A 64 3.43 -9.44 -0.89
N TYR A 65 4.09 -9.15 -2.02
CA TYR A 65 5.16 -8.17 -2.11
C TYR A 65 4.66 -6.76 -1.78
N ILE A 66 3.59 -6.29 -2.46
CA ILE A 66 3.02 -4.96 -2.23
C ILE A 66 2.55 -4.83 -0.78
N ALA A 67 1.81 -5.81 -0.25
CA ALA A 67 1.35 -5.78 1.13
C ALA A 67 2.50 -5.69 2.15
N SER A 68 3.59 -6.42 1.92
CA SER A 68 4.75 -6.41 2.82
C SER A 68 5.51 -5.08 2.75
N ALA A 69 5.70 -4.52 1.54
CA ALA A 69 6.34 -3.23 1.35
C ALA A 69 5.56 -2.11 2.04
N HIS A 70 4.23 -2.06 1.86
CA HIS A 70 3.39 -1.05 2.50
C HIS A 70 3.35 -1.21 4.01
N PHE A 71 3.33 -2.44 4.53
CA PHE A 71 3.42 -2.68 5.97
C PHE A 71 4.69 -2.06 6.56
N GLY A 72 5.85 -2.30 5.96
CA GLY A 72 7.13 -1.75 6.44
C GLY A 72 7.14 -0.23 6.44
N VAL A 73 6.61 0.41 5.39
CA VAL A 73 6.54 1.87 5.30
C VAL A 73 5.57 2.47 6.33
N VAL A 74 4.39 1.86 6.53
CA VAL A 74 3.43 2.31 7.55
C VAL A 74 4.01 2.12 8.95
N GLN A 75 4.69 1.00 9.20
CA GLN A 75 5.37 0.77 10.47
C GLN A 75 6.41 1.85 10.75
N GLU A 76 7.30 2.14 9.80
CA GLU A 76 8.30 3.21 9.91
C GLU A 76 7.64 4.58 10.19
N TRP A 77 6.55 4.90 9.49
CA TRP A 77 5.82 6.15 9.69
C TRP A 77 5.24 6.28 11.10
N LEU A 78 4.63 5.20 11.62
CA LEU A 78 4.08 5.16 12.98
C LEU A 78 5.19 5.25 14.05
N GLU A 79 6.28 4.50 13.89
CA GLU A 79 7.41 4.48 14.81
C GLU A 79 8.12 5.85 14.89
N ASN A 80 8.10 6.61 13.80
CA ASN A 80 8.65 7.97 13.75
C ASN A 80 7.67 9.08 14.20
N GLY A 81 6.53 8.71 14.79
CA GLY A 81 5.57 9.65 15.36
C GLY A 81 4.63 10.29 14.34
N CYS A 82 4.38 9.62 13.21
CA CYS A 82 3.46 10.08 12.16
C CYS A 82 3.81 11.48 11.62
N ARG A 83 5.07 11.68 11.18
CA ARG A 83 5.57 13.00 10.75
C ARG A 83 4.78 13.58 9.59
N GLU A 84 4.49 12.76 8.59
CA GLU A 84 3.61 13.10 7.46
C GLU A 84 2.14 12.95 7.84
N THR A 85 1.25 13.70 7.18
CA THR A 85 -0.20 13.46 7.29
C THR A 85 -0.60 12.14 6.64
N PRO A 86 -1.77 11.55 7.00
CA PRO A 86 -2.28 10.35 6.34
C PRO A 86 -2.36 10.48 4.81
N GLU A 87 -2.73 11.66 4.29
CA GLU A 87 -2.80 11.95 2.86
C GLU A 87 -1.43 11.99 2.20
N GLU A 88 -0.43 12.57 2.87
CA GLU A 88 0.96 12.59 2.40
C GLU A 88 1.54 11.18 2.37
N MET A 89 1.31 10.39 3.42
CA MET A 89 1.74 8.99 3.47
C MET A 89 1.05 8.15 2.38
N ALA A 90 -0.25 8.34 2.14
CA ALA A 90 -0.96 7.71 1.03
C ALA A 90 -0.31 8.02 -0.34
N LYS A 91 0.16 9.26 -0.52
CA LYS A 91 0.85 9.70 -1.74
C LYS A 91 2.24 9.06 -1.89
N ILE A 92 2.99 8.92 -0.79
CA ILE A 92 4.28 8.21 -0.76
C ILE A 92 4.10 6.75 -1.18
N LEU A 93 3.20 6.02 -0.52
CA LEU A 93 2.89 4.62 -0.82
C LEU A 93 2.43 4.43 -2.27
N SER A 94 1.59 5.34 -2.77
CA SER A 94 1.14 5.32 -4.17
C SER A 94 2.29 5.51 -5.15
N ASN A 95 3.23 6.42 -4.89
CA ASN A 95 4.41 6.62 -5.74
C ASN A 95 5.31 5.38 -5.74
N LEU A 96 5.59 4.79 -4.57
CA LEU A 96 6.38 3.56 -4.45
C LEU A 96 5.76 2.41 -5.25
N THR A 97 4.42 2.30 -5.23
CA THR A 97 3.69 1.24 -5.95
C THR A 97 3.66 1.47 -7.45
N ILE A 98 3.30 2.68 -7.88
CA ILE A 98 3.01 2.97 -9.31
C ILE A 98 4.30 3.17 -10.09
N ARG A 99 5.28 3.88 -9.51
CA ARG A 99 6.56 4.17 -10.18
C ARG A 99 7.59 3.08 -9.92
N GLY A 100 7.36 2.26 -8.89
CA GLY A 100 8.33 1.30 -8.40
C GLY A 100 9.36 1.94 -7.46
N PRO A 101 9.92 1.16 -6.52
CA PRO A 101 10.86 1.65 -5.52
C PRO A 101 12.18 2.16 -6.11
N LEU A 102 12.68 1.57 -7.20
CA LEU A 102 13.93 2.01 -7.84
C LEU A 102 13.79 3.42 -8.44
N THR A 103 12.68 3.67 -9.14
CA THR A 103 12.36 5.00 -9.65
C THR A 103 12.19 6.02 -8.52
N ALA A 104 11.56 5.62 -7.42
CA ALA A 104 11.40 6.47 -6.23
C ALA A 104 12.75 6.77 -5.55
N ALA A 105 13.72 5.87 -5.65
CA ALA A 105 15.10 6.08 -5.20
C ALA A 105 15.94 6.96 -6.17
N GLY A 106 15.35 7.42 -7.28
CA GLY A 106 16.03 8.26 -8.27
C GLY A 106 16.83 7.50 -9.33
N ILE A 107 16.70 6.17 -9.38
CA ILE A 107 17.33 5.33 -10.41
C ILE A 107 16.48 5.40 -11.69
N ARG A 108 17.12 5.71 -12.82
CA ARG A 108 16.50 5.75 -14.16
C ARG A 108 17.05 4.65 -15.04
#